data_AF-A0A1F7PWC6-F1
#
_entry.id   AF-A0A1F7PWC6-F1
#
_cell.length_a   1.000
_cell.length_b   1.000
_cell.length_c   1.000
_cell.angle_alpha   90.00
_cell.angle_beta   90.00
_cell.angle_gamma   90.00
#
_symmetry.space_group_name_H-M   'P 1'
#
loop_
_entity.id
_entity.type
_entity.pdbx_description
1 polymer ?
#
loop_
_entity_poly.entity_id
_entity_poly.type
_entity_poly.pdbx_seq_one_letter_code
_entity_poly.pdbx_strand_id
1 'polypeptide(L)'
;MEQWAPLGFRGAVEEFKRRLIETALRQSGGNRTHAARCLGLQRTYLLRLIRDLGVSAPPPASFAGVPRRPVVPAAPSPLGAPLNGSCPPAPAKSVDTPQTPGVK
;
A
#
# COMPACT_ATOMS: atom_id res chain seq x y z
N MET A 1 -38.66 4.96 28.05
CA MET A 1 -38.20 4.51 26.72
C MET A 1 -37.60 5.71 26.00
N GLU A 2 -36.46 6.22 26.47
CA GLU A 2 -35.87 7.44 25.92
C GLU A 2 -34.35 7.22 25.81
N GLN A 3 -33.91 6.67 24.68
CA GLN A 3 -32.49 6.51 24.34
C GLN A 3 -32.21 7.21 23.01
N TRP A 4 -32.64 8.47 22.91
CA TRP A 4 -32.36 9.37 21.80
C TRP A 4 -32.03 10.75 22.42
N ALA A 5 -30.92 10.85 23.12
CA ALA A 5 -30.26 12.15 23.23
C ALA A 5 -29.27 12.18 22.05
N PRO A 6 -29.67 12.68 20.87
CA PRO A 6 -28.80 12.68 19.72
C PRO A 6 -27.60 13.54 20.09
N LEU A 7 -26.40 12.96 19.99
CA LEU A 7 -25.20 13.74 19.81
C LEU A 7 -25.52 14.69 18.65
N GLY A 8 -25.82 15.97 18.92
CA GLY A 8 -26.44 16.87 17.94
C GLY A 8 -25.72 16.83 16.59
N PHE A 9 -26.39 17.08 15.47
CA PHE A 9 -25.95 16.87 14.06
C PHE A 9 -24.53 16.30 13.83
N ARG A 10 -23.47 17.01 14.25
CA ARG A 10 -22.08 16.54 14.22
C ARG A 10 -21.89 15.13 14.78
N GLY A 11 -22.44 14.83 15.94
CA GLY A 11 -22.26 13.52 16.57
C GLY A 11 -23.07 12.41 15.90
N ALA A 12 -24.26 12.71 15.39
CA ALA A 12 -25.00 11.79 14.52
C ALA A 12 -24.22 11.47 13.22
N VAL A 13 -23.56 12.48 12.65
CA VAL A 13 -22.70 12.31 11.46
C VAL A 13 -21.43 11.50 11.79
N GLU A 14 -20.80 11.74 12.94
CA GLU A 14 -19.64 10.97 13.40
C GLU A 14 -19.99 9.50 13.62
N GLU A 15 -21.14 9.24 14.23
CA GLU A 15 -21.63 7.91 14.52
C GLU A 15 -21.96 7.15 13.22
N PHE A 16 -22.60 7.82 12.24
CA PHE A 16 -22.80 7.29 10.90
C PHE A 16 -21.48 6.95 10.21
N LYS A 17 -20.51 7.89 10.21
CA LYS A 17 -19.18 7.66 9.62
C LYS A 17 -18.48 6.46 10.27
N ARG A 18 -18.56 6.33 11.59
CA ARG A 18 -18.00 5.19 12.34
C ARG A 18 -18.63 3.87 11.87
N ARG A 19 -19.96 3.77 11.86
CA ARG A 19 -20.69 2.57 11.42
C ARG A 19 -20.37 2.19 9.97
N LEU A 20 -20.25 3.19 9.09
CA LEU A 20 -19.90 2.99 7.69
C LEU A 20 -18.50 2.39 7.54
N ILE A 21 -17.50 2.98 8.21
CA ILE A 21 -16.10 2.53 8.16
C ILE A 21 -15.97 1.12 8.74
N GLU A 22 -16.62 0.86 9.88
CA GLU A 22 -16.59 -0.44 10.53
C GLU A 22 -17.19 -1.54 9.63
N THR A 23 -18.29 -1.23 8.95
CA THR A 23 -18.95 -2.15 8.03
C THR A 23 -18.11 -2.42 6.78
N ALA A 24 -17.42 -1.40 6.25
CA ALA A 24 -16.47 -1.58 5.15
C ALA A 24 -15.25 -2.43 5.58
N LEU A 25 -14.74 -2.19 6.79
CA LEU A 25 -13.62 -2.97 7.34
C LEU A 25 -14.01 -4.44 7.54
N ARG A 26 -15.20 -4.71 8.09
CA ARG A 26 -15.74 -6.07 8.22
C ARG A 26 -15.86 -6.78 6.87
N GLN A 27 -16.47 -6.12 5.87
CA GLN A 27 -16.61 -6.68 4.52
C GLN A 27 -15.26 -6.95 3.84
N SER A 28 -14.25 -6.12 4.12
CA SER A 28 -12.89 -6.29 3.59
C SER A 28 -12.01 -7.30 4.35
N GLY A 29 -12.53 -7.93 5.41
CA GLY A 29 -11.74 -8.81 6.28
C GLY A 29 -10.58 -8.10 7.01
N GLY A 30 -10.73 -6.80 7.28
CA GLY A 30 -9.68 -5.98 7.91
C GLY A 30 -8.63 -5.43 6.94
N ASN A 31 -8.75 -5.68 5.62
CA ASN A 31 -7.86 -5.09 4.63
C ASN A 31 -8.20 -3.61 4.39
N ARG A 32 -7.53 -2.73 5.13
CA ARG A 32 -7.73 -1.27 5.08
C ARG A 32 -7.57 -0.66 3.69
N THR A 33 -6.71 -1.22 2.83
CA THR A 33 -6.56 -0.72 1.45
C THR A 33 -7.78 -1.06 0.61
N HIS A 34 -8.30 -2.27 0.77
CA HIS A 34 -9.51 -2.71 0.07
C HIS A 34 -10.75 -1.95 0.58
N ALA A 35 -10.90 -1.79 1.91
CA ALA A 35 -11.96 -0.99 2.50
C ALA A 35 -11.97 0.46 1.97
N ALA A 36 -10.79 1.09 1.86
CA ALA A 36 -10.67 2.45 1.32
C ALA A 36 -11.13 2.52 -0.15
N ARG A 37 -10.75 1.54 -0.98
CA ARG A 37 -11.20 1.45 -2.38
C ARG A 37 -12.71 1.25 -2.48
N CYS A 38 -13.30 0.38 -1.65
CA CYS A 38 -14.75 0.17 -1.61
C CYS A 38 -15.51 1.44 -1.21
N LEU A 39 -14.93 2.26 -0.33
CA LEU A 39 -15.49 3.56 0.06
C LEU A 39 -15.18 4.69 -0.94
N GLY A 40 -14.36 4.45 -1.98
CA GLY A 40 -13.91 5.50 -2.90
C GLY A 40 -12.98 6.53 -2.27
N LEU A 41 -12.35 6.20 -1.13
CA LEU A 41 -11.49 7.09 -0.37
C LEU A 41 -10.01 6.73 -0.58
N GLN A 42 -9.15 7.74 -0.44
CA GLN A 42 -7.72 7.48 -0.33
C GLN A 42 -7.43 6.74 0.99
N ARG A 43 -6.55 5.71 0.94
CA ARG A 43 -6.14 4.95 2.14
C ARG A 43 -5.68 5.85 3.28
N THR A 44 -4.92 6.89 2.98
CA THR A 44 -4.38 7.84 3.98
C THR A 44 -5.51 8.57 4.71
N TYR A 45 -6.58 8.93 4.00
CA TYR A 45 -7.75 9.58 4.56
C TYR A 45 -8.55 8.62 5.45
N LEU A 46 -8.76 7.38 5.02
CA LEU A 46 -9.38 6.35 5.86
C LEU A 46 -8.63 6.15 7.19
N LEU A 47 -7.29 6.11 7.15
CA LEU A 47 -6.48 5.99 8.36
C LEU A 47 -6.56 7.21 9.27
N ARG A 48 -6.74 8.42 8.72
CA ARG A 48 -7.05 9.61 9.52
C ARG A 48 -8.41 9.46 10.20
N LEU A 49 -9.46 9.10 9.45
CA LEU A 49 -10.80 8.91 9.98
C LEU A 49 -10.86 7.86 11.10
N ILE A 50 -10.14 6.75 10.96
CA ILE A 50 -10.08 5.70 11.99
C ILE A 50 -9.50 6.24 13.31
N ARG A 51 -8.46 7.09 13.23
CA ARG A 51 -7.82 7.69 14.41
C ARG A 51 -8.70 8.77 15.04
N ASP A 52 -9.31 9.61 14.21
CA ASP A 52 -10.11 10.75 14.62
C ASP A 52 -11.45 10.31 15.26
N LEU A 53 -12.10 9.32 14.65
CA LEU A 53 -13.40 8.79 15.11
C LEU A 53 -13.26 7.65 16.15
N GLY A 54 -12.04 7.28 16.54
CA GLY A 54 -11.78 6.19 17.48
C GLY A 54 -12.37 4.84 17.03
N VAL A 55 -12.44 4.58 15.72
CA VAL A 55 -13.03 3.34 15.21
C VAL A 55 -12.11 2.18 15.58
N SER A 56 -12.55 1.32 16.50
CA SER A 56 -11.88 0.05 16.77
C SER A 56 -12.06 -0.86 15.56
N ALA A 57 -11.20 -0.69 14.57
CA ALA A 57 -11.08 -1.65 13.49
C ALA A 57 -10.76 -2.99 14.18
N PRO A 58 -11.60 -4.05 14.01
CA PRO A 58 -11.26 -5.34 14.57
C PRO A 58 -9.84 -5.67 14.12
N PRO A 59 -8.95 -6.04 15.05
CA PRO A 59 -7.56 -6.32 14.70
C PRO A 59 -7.59 -7.31 13.54
N PRO A 60 -6.86 -7.04 12.44
CA PRO A 60 -6.89 -7.94 11.29
C PRO A 60 -6.53 -9.31 11.83
N ALA A 61 -7.43 -10.28 11.66
CA ALA A 61 -7.31 -11.65 12.18
C ALA A 61 -6.05 -12.39 11.67
N SER A 62 -5.20 -11.70 10.90
CA SER A 62 -4.07 -12.22 10.14
C SER A 62 -2.71 -12.02 10.81
N PHE A 63 -2.61 -11.33 11.97
CA PHE A 63 -1.35 -11.28 12.73
C PHE A 63 -1.31 -12.26 13.92
N ALA A 64 -2.44 -12.87 14.28
CA ALA A 64 -2.49 -13.94 15.25
C ALA A 64 -2.13 -15.27 14.59
N GLY A 65 -0.85 -15.45 14.26
CA GLY A 65 -0.28 -16.80 14.14
C GLY A 65 -0.19 -17.46 12.77
N VAL A 66 -0.30 -16.75 11.63
CA VAL A 66 0.15 -17.35 10.36
C VAL A 66 1.69 -17.30 10.36
N PRO A 67 2.41 -18.43 10.36
CA PRO A 67 3.86 -18.39 10.18
C PRO A 67 4.10 -17.74 8.82
N ARG A 68 4.78 -16.60 8.83
CA ARG A 68 5.27 -15.97 7.60
C ARG A 68 6.02 -17.06 6.86
N ARG A 69 5.45 -17.50 5.74
CA ARG A 69 6.06 -18.47 4.84
C ARG A 69 7.52 -18.01 4.66
N PRO A 70 8.54 -18.82 4.95
CA PRO A 70 9.91 -18.43 4.72
C PRO A 70 9.98 -18.00 3.25
N VAL A 71 10.37 -16.75 3.00
CA VAL A 71 10.77 -16.36 1.66
C VAL A 71 12.01 -17.21 1.37
N VAL A 72 11.81 -18.35 0.72
CA VAL A 72 12.94 -19.14 0.23
C VAL A 72 13.65 -18.22 -0.77
N PRO A 73 14.91 -17.80 -0.54
CA PRO A 73 15.66 -17.16 -1.59
C PRO A 73 15.72 -18.18 -2.72
N ALA A 74 15.22 -17.79 -3.89
CA ALA A 74 15.24 -18.62 -5.09
C ALA A 74 16.65 -19.19 -5.24
N ALA A 75 16.75 -20.51 -5.23
CA ALA A 75 18.02 -21.20 -5.42
C ALA A 75 18.71 -20.66 -6.69
N PRO A 76 20.03 -20.42 -6.70
CA PRO A 76 20.73 -20.15 -7.93
C PRO A 76 20.64 -21.40 -8.80
N SER A 77 20.02 -21.28 -9.98
CA SER A 77 19.92 -22.37 -10.95
C SER A 77 21.30 -22.98 -11.21
N PRO A 78 21.55 -24.26 -10.91
CA PRO A 78 22.79 -24.90 -11.29
C PRO A 78 22.54 -25.62 -12.61
N LEU A 79 23.04 -25.05 -13.71
CA LEU A 79 23.68 -25.84 -14.77
C LEU A 79 24.31 -24.87 -15.76
N GLY A 80 25.61 -24.69 -15.64
CA GLY A 80 26.40 -24.23 -16.76
C GLY A 80 26.48 -25.35 -17.81
N ALA A 81 26.36 -25.00 -19.08
CA ALA A 81 27.16 -25.56 -20.17
C ALA A 81 27.05 -24.69 -21.44
N PRO A 82 28.08 -24.69 -22.31
CA PRO A 82 28.47 -23.53 -23.11
C PRO A 82 28.34 -23.75 -24.62
N LEU A 83 28.14 -22.68 -25.42
CA LEU A 83 28.72 -22.62 -26.76
C LEU A 83 28.66 -21.21 -27.37
N ASN A 84 29.85 -20.61 -27.44
CA ASN A 84 30.43 -19.90 -28.58
C ASN A 84 29.52 -19.01 -29.45
N GLY A 85 29.77 -17.71 -29.37
CA GLY A 85 29.29 -16.73 -30.33
C GLY A 85 30.11 -15.46 -30.20
N SER A 86 31.26 -15.41 -30.88
CA SER A 86 32.05 -14.20 -31.09
C SER A 86 31.15 -12.99 -31.38
N CYS A 87 31.06 -12.07 -30.43
CA CYS A 87 30.58 -10.72 -30.72
C CYS A 87 31.70 -9.97 -31.45
N PRO A 88 31.49 -9.47 -32.68
CA PRO A 88 32.44 -8.56 -33.30
C PRO A 88 32.48 -7.22 -32.52
N PRO A 89 33.63 -6.55 -32.43
CA PRO A 89 33.69 -5.20 -31.87
C PRO A 89 33.03 -4.21 -32.83
N ALA A 90 31.93 -3.59 -32.42
CA ALA A 90 31.36 -2.44 -33.11
C ALA A 90 32.25 -1.19 -32.88
N PRO A 91 32.40 -0.31 -33.88
CA PRO A 91 33.41 0.75 -33.86
C PRO A 91 33.09 1.86 -32.85
N ALA A 92 34.16 2.36 -32.24
CA ALA A 92 34.19 3.54 -31.39
C ALA A 92 33.55 4.74 -32.12
N LYS A 93 32.47 5.26 -31.54
CA LYS A 93 31.97 6.59 -31.89
C LYS A 93 32.53 7.56 -30.86
N SER A 94 33.64 8.19 -31.22
CA SER A 94 34.04 9.47 -30.65
C SER A 94 32.92 10.48 -30.87
N VAL A 95 32.39 11.05 -29.80
CA VAL A 95 31.81 12.39 -29.86
C VAL A 95 32.24 13.14 -28.62
N ASP A 96 33.34 13.87 -28.82
CA ASP A 96 33.76 15.04 -28.06
C ASP A 96 32.53 15.94 -27.82
N THR A 97 32.20 16.16 -26.55
CA THR A 97 31.21 17.16 -26.18
C THR A 97 31.99 18.42 -25.79
N PRO A 98 31.90 19.52 -26.55
CA PRO A 98 32.62 20.73 -26.21
C PRO A 98 32.05 21.37 -24.94
N GLN A 99 33.01 21.71 -24.09
CA GLN A 99 32.90 22.47 -22.86
C GLN A 99 32.55 23.94 -23.12
N THR A 100 31.47 24.45 -22.50
CA THR A 100 31.36 25.81 -21.92
C THR A 100 30.02 25.94 -21.17
N PRO A 101 29.91 26.75 -20.09
CA PRO A 101 30.12 28.20 -20.15
C PRO A 101 31.05 28.78 -19.06
N GLY A 102 31.85 29.79 -19.44
CA GLY A 102 32.44 30.78 -18.52
C GLY A 102 31.31 31.52 -17.79
N VAL A 103 31.38 31.80 -16.49
CA VAL A 103 32.26 32.73 -15.77
C VAL A 103 32.19 34.17 -16.29
N LYS A 104 31.47 34.98 -15.48
CA LYS A 104 31.36 36.44 -15.36
C LYS A 104 30.57 37.22 -16.41
#